data_AF-A0A1X7UMQ9-F1
#
_entry.id   AF-A0A1X7UMQ9-F1
#
_cell.length_a   1.000
_cell.length_b   1.000
_cell.length_c   1.000
_cell.angle_alpha   90.00
_cell.angle_beta   90.00
_cell.angle_gamma   90.00
#
_symmetry.space_group_name_H-M   'P 1'
#
loop_
_entity.id
_entity.type
_entity.pdbx_description
1 polymer ?
#
loop_
_entity_poly.entity_id
_entity_poly.type
_entity_poly.pdbx_seq_one_letter_code
_entity_poly.pdbx_strand_id
1 'polypeptide(L)'
;MVTIVKMLHILYETIKLGGFCTISILVRGNDNITGEELFEGTSKSVEGFGAEWVFKKAITDKMNIGIHVQDNDDSTSSKALLSNVPHCRIILCSGHIARNHEKHLKSQIKKFQKTYPDIATVKCHCIKDDIGCFTNSFVKSARINFSAIVKSVGCDQQAFIDRLHSLAKYHAKNVHKWDGGKCFFHDLTVCDFGKCKKSDITCQGKPYITKNVLNCPFHSLAYEIACETVIAKSKTIHKELGCCHTSVIESSQCIAAVQNKKFKSSEF
;
A
#
# COMPACT_ATOMS: atom_id res chain seq x y z
N MET A 1 -11.55 7.24 -28.55
CA MET A 1 -12.42 6.21 -27.92
C MET A 1 -11.67 4.89 -28.05
N VAL A 2 -11.46 4.13 -26.98
CA VAL A 2 -10.66 2.89 -27.04
C VAL A 2 -11.61 1.70 -27.02
N THR A 3 -11.50 0.86 -28.04
CA THR A 3 -12.31 -0.34 -28.28
C THR A 3 -11.81 -1.51 -27.43
N ILE A 4 -12.67 -2.19 -26.66
CA ILE A 4 -12.29 -3.22 -25.66
C ILE A 4 -12.97 -4.58 -25.92
N VAL A 5 -12.18 -5.64 -26.06
CA VAL A 5 -12.61 -7.03 -26.32
C VAL A 5 -12.91 -7.79 -25.00
N LYS A 6 -13.99 -8.57 -24.93
CA LYS A 6 -14.43 -9.33 -23.74
C LYS A 6 -13.77 -10.72 -23.65
N MET A 7 -13.05 -11.00 -22.55
CA MET A 7 -12.70 -12.38 -22.13
C MET A 7 -12.95 -12.56 -20.61
N LEU A 8 -14.21 -12.74 -20.22
CA LEU A 8 -14.62 -12.88 -18.80
C LEU A 8 -14.84 -14.34 -18.35
N HIS A 9 -15.05 -15.28 -19.28
CA HIS A 9 -15.57 -16.61 -18.95
C HIS A 9 -14.52 -17.62 -18.47
N ILE A 10 -13.30 -17.58 -19.04
CA ILE A 10 -12.23 -18.58 -18.77
C ILE A 10 -11.63 -18.41 -17.37
N LEU A 11 -11.68 -17.19 -16.83
CA LEU A 11 -11.07 -16.86 -15.54
C LEU A 11 -11.92 -17.33 -14.36
N TYR A 12 -13.25 -17.30 -14.48
CA TYR A 12 -14.19 -17.70 -13.43
C TYR A 12 -14.12 -19.21 -13.10
N GLU A 13 -13.95 -20.06 -14.11
CA GLU A 13 -13.90 -21.51 -13.90
C GLU A 13 -12.59 -21.98 -13.24
N THR A 14 -11.50 -21.24 -13.43
CA THR A 14 -10.21 -21.50 -12.76
C THR A 14 -10.27 -21.17 -11.25
N ILE A 15 -11.19 -20.27 -10.86
CA ILE A 15 -11.35 -19.72 -9.50
C ILE A 15 -12.12 -20.66 -8.55
N LYS A 16 -12.99 -21.53 -9.07
CA LYS A 16 -13.77 -22.50 -8.25
C LYS A 16 -12.91 -23.51 -7.51
N LEU A 17 -11.67 -23.74 -7.94
CA LEU A 17 -10.79 -24.78 -7.39
C LEU A 17 -9.84 -24.27 -6.29
N GLY A 18 -9.65 -22.95 -6.13
CA GLY A 18 -8.52 -22.39 -5.36
C GLY A 18 -8.85 -21.52 -4.13
N GLY A 19 -10.11 -21.14 -3.89
CA GLY A 19 -10.49 -20.34 -2.71
C GLY A 19 -10.02 -18.87 -2.73
N PHE A 20 -9.41 -18.40 -3.81
CA PHE A 20 -9.03 -17.00 -4.06
C PHE A 20 -9.52 -16.55 -5.44
N CYS A 21 -10.01 -15.31 -5.54
CA CYS A 21 -10.52 -14.74 -6.78
C CYS A 21 -9.60 -13.62 -7.25
N THR A 22 -8.99 -13.81 -8.42
CA THR A 22 -8.15 -12.83 -9.12
C THR A 22 -8.69 -12.63 -10.51
N ILE A 23 -8.86 -11.38 -10.93
CA ILE A 23 -9.40 -11.04 -12.26
C ILE A 23 -8.35 -10.34 -13.11
N SER A 24 -8.33 -10.61 -14.41
CA SER A 24 -7.40 -10.04 -15.38
C SER A 24 -8.12 -9.69 -16.69
N ILE A 25 -8.71 -8.49 -16.78
CA ILE A 25 -9.16 -7.83 -18.01
C ILE A 25 -7.94 -7.30 -18.78
N LEU A 26 -7.65 -7.87 -19.95
CA LEU A 26 -6.59 -7.42 -20.86
C LEU A 26 -7.19 -6.54 -21.96
N VAL A 27 -6.71 -5.31 -22.11
CA VAL A 27 -7.12 -4.40 -23.19
C VAL A 27 -5.94 -4.18 -24.13
N ARG A 28 -6.02 -4.68 -25.36
CA ARG A 28 -5.18 -4.27 -26.49
C ARG A 28 -6.08 -3.85 -27.64
N GLY A 29 -5.88 -2.62 -28.13
CA GLY A 29 -6.55 -2.12 -29.32
C GLY A 29 -5.63 -2.14 -30.53
N ASN A 30 -6.08 -2.77 -31.60
CA ASN A 30 -6.06 -2.18 -32.92
C ASN A 30 -7.49 -2.36 -33.48
N ASP A 31 -8.03 -1.34 -34.13
CA ASP A 31 -9.42 -1.35 -34.60
C ASP A 31 -9.58 -2.47 -35.65
N ASN A 32 -10.59 -3.35 -35.48
CA ASN A 32 -10.95 -4.51 -36.34
C ASN A 32 -10.45 -5.91 -35.93
N ILE A 33 -10.51 -6.29 -34.65
CA ILE A 33 -10.20 -7.69 -34.24
C ILE A 33 -11.43 -8.60 -34.19
N THR A 34 -12.66 -8.07 -34.11
CA THR A 34 -13.86 -8.91 -33.91
C THR A 34 -15.11 -8.29 -34.54
N GLY A 35 -16.06 -9.12 -34.98
CA GLY A 35 -17.42 -8.72 -35.39
C GLY A 35 -18.44 -8.67 -34.24
N GLU A 36 -17.99 -8.76 -32.99
CA GLU A 36 -18.85 -8.68 -31.81
C GLU A 36 -19.05 -7.24 -31.34
N GLU A 37 -20.16 -7.01 -30.62
CA GLU A 37 -20.49 -5.71 -30.03
C GLU A 37 -19.49 -5.33 -28.93
N LEU A 38 -18.82 -4.19 -29.14
CA LEU A 38 -17.75 -3.68 -28.29
C LEU A 38 -18.34 -2.79 -27.19
N PHE A 39 -17.75 -2.83 -26.00
CA PHE A 39 -18.21 -1.97 -24.91
C PHE A 39 -17.77 -0.52 -25.15
N GLU A 40 -18.73 0.39 -25.30
CA GLU A 40 -18.44 1.83 -25.37
C GLU A 40 -18.18 2.41 -23.99
N GLY A 41 -16.98 2.97 -23.79
CA GLY A 41 -16.64 3.62 -22.54
C GLY A 41 -15.15 3.89 -22.38
N THR A 42 -14.78 4.30 -21.17
CA THR A 42 -13.38 4.39 -20.74
C THR A 42 -12.89 3.03 -20.24
N SER A 43 -11.57 2.83 -20.17
CA SER A 43 -11.00 1.65 -19.52
C SER A 43 -11.50 1.47 -18.08
N LYS A 44 -11.65 2.56 -17.32
CA LYS A 44 -12.17 2.56 -15.95
C LYS A 44 -13.63 2.13 -15.84
N SER A 45 -14.48 2.52 -16.80
CA SER A 45 -15.88 2.08 -16.81
C SER A 45 -16.01 0.60 -17.14
N VAL A 46 -15.12 0.04 -17.97
CA VAL A 46 -15.06 -1.40 -18.22
C VAL A 46 -14.58 -2.17 -17.00
N GLU A 47 -13.59 -1.66 -16.27
CA GLU A 47 -13.15 -2.24 -14.99
C GLU A 47 -14.31 -2.30 -13.98
N GLY A 48 -15.06 -1.20 -13.84
CA GLY A 48 -16.24 -1.13 -12.97
C GLY A 48 -17.35 -2.11 -13.37
N PHE A 49 -17.66 -2.19 -14.67
CA PHE A 49 -18.66 -3.12 -15.20
C PHE A 49 -18.24 -4.58 -14.98
N GLY A 50 -16.97 -4.89 -15.24
CA GLY A 50 -16.39 -6.21 -14.96
C GLY A 50 -16.48 -6.57 -13.49
N ALA A 51 -16.13 -5.66 -12.58
CA ALA A 51 -16.26 -5.86 -11.14
C ALA A 51 -17.71 -6.12 -10.72
N GLU A 52 -18.67 -5.35 -11.24
CA GLU A 52 -20.10 -5.56 -10.95
C GLU A 52 -20.60 -6.95 -11.38
N TRP A 53 -20.26 -7.38 -12.60
CA TRP A 53 -20.63 -8.71 -13.10
C TRP A 53 -20.09 -9.83 -12.20
N VAL A 54 -18.85 -9.67 -11.75
CA VAL A 54 -18.17 -10.63 -10.85
C VAL A 54 -18.86 -10.71 -9.51
N PHE A 55 -19.18 -9.56 -8.88
CA PHE A 55 -19.86 -9.56 -7.60
C PHE A 55 -21.26 -10.16 -7.70
N LYS A 56 -22.01 -9.86 -8.77
CA LYS A 56 -23.30 -10.50 -9.05
C LYS A 56 -23.15 -12.01 -9.20
N LYS A 57 -22.14 -12.47 -9.94
CA LYS A 57 -21.88 -13.89 -10.14
C LYS A 57 -21.46 -14.59 -8.84
N ALA A 58 -20.62 -13.97 -8.02
CA ALA A 58 -20.22 -14.47 -6.71
C ALA A 58 -21.44 -14.63 -5.77
N ILE A 59 -22.37 -13.67 -5.78
CA ILE A 59 -23.62 -13.75 -5.01
C ILE A 59 -24.51 -14.89 -5.52
N THR A 60 -24.67 -15.01 -6.85
CA THR A 60 -25.42 -16.12 -7.47
C THR A 60 -24.85 -17.49 -7.07
N ASP A 61 -23.52 -17.60 -7.02
CA ASP A 61 -22.81 -18.81 -6.58
C ASP A 61 -22.73 -18.92 -5.03
N LYS A 62 -23.48 -18.09 -4.31
CA LYS A 62 -23.63 -18.09 -2.84
C LYS A 62 -22.32 -17.88 -2.07
N MET A 63 -21.37 -17.15 -2.66
CA MET A 63 -20.12 -16.79 -2.00
C MET A 63 -20.34 -15.70 -0.94
N ASN A 64 -19.68 -15.83 0.21
CA ASN A 64 -19.67 -14.81 1.25
C ASN A 64 -18.42 -13.93 1.13
N ILE A 65 -18.58 -12.70 0.66
CA ILE A 65 -17.47 -11.75 0.48
C ILE A 65 -17.32 -10.92 1.76
N GLY A 66 -16.50 -11.41 2.69
CA GLY A 66 -16.26 -10.70 3.96
C GLY A 66 -15.32 -9.49 3.81
N ILE A 67 -14.29 -9.61 2.97
CA ILE A 67 -13.22 -8.62 2.84
C ILE A 67 -12.84 -8.40 1.37
N HIS A 68 -12.73 -7.14 0.98
CA HIS A 68 -12.27 -6.71 -0.33
C HIS A 68 -11.00 -5.88 -0.20
N VAL A 69 -9.94 -6.33 -0.86
CA VAL A 69 -8.65 -5.64 -0.89
C VAL A 69 -8.53 -4.90 -2.20
N GLN A 70 -8.46 -3.57 -2.14
CA GLN A 70 -8.39 -2.72 -3.32
C GLN A 70 -7.17 -1.83 -3.31
N ASP A 71 -6.85 -1.32 -4.49
CA ASP A 71 -5.83 -0.30 -4.66
C ASP A 71 -6.35 1.05 -4.15
N ASN A 72 -5.43 1.93 -3.77
CA ASN A 72 -5.79 3.26 -3.32
C ASN A 72 -6.39 4.06 -4.50
N ASP A 73 -7.65 4.51 -4.32
CA ASP A 73 -8.50 5.28 -5.26
C ASP A 73 -9.47 4.50 -6.18
N ASP A 74 -9.70 3.19 -6.02
CA ASP A 74 -10.76 2.50 -6.78
C ASP A 74 -12.17 2.69 -6.17
N SER A 75 -12.68 3.92 -6.26
CA SER A 75 -14.03 4.25 -5.81
C SER A 75 -15.14 3.55 -6.61
N THR A 76 -14.83 3.02 -7.80
CA THR A 76 -15.81 2.41 -8.69
C THR A 76 -16.06 0.96 -8.28
N SER A 77 -14.99 0.18 -8.07
CA SER A 77 -15.10 -1.20 -7.58
C SER A 77 -15.74 -1.28 -6.20
N SER A 78 -15.32 -0.41 -5.27
CA SER A 78 -15.91 -0.34 -3.93
C SER A 78 -17.40 0.01 -3.93
N LYS A 79 -17.85 0.94 -4.79
CA LYS A 79 -19.28 1.27 -4.94
C LYS A 79 -20.07 0.08 -5.51
N ALA A 80 -19.55 -0.55 -6.56
CA ALA A 80 -20.18 -1.72 -7.18
C ALA A 80 -20.25 -2.92 -6.22
N LEU A 81 -19.22 -3.10 -5.39
CA LEU A 81 -19.21 -4.11 -4.34
C LEU A 81 -20.27 -3.80 -3.28
N LEU A 82 -20.25 -2.60 -2.70
CA LEU A 82 -21.12 -2.27 -1.57
C LEU A 82 -22.61 -2.19 -1.95
N SER A 83 -22.93 -1.92 -3.23
CA SER A 83 -24.32 -2.01 -3.71
C SER A 83 -24.85 -3.45 -3.72
N ASN A 84 -23.97 -4.43 -3.87
CA ASN A 84 -24.31 -5.85 -3.96
C ASN A 84 -24.04 -6.60 -2.63
N VAL A 85 -23.02 -6.18 -1.88
CA VAL A 85 -22.54 -6.78 -0.62
C VAL A 85 -22.24 -5.67 0.41
N PRO A 86 -23.28 -5.01 0.97
CA PRO A 86 -23.12 -3.82 1.82
C PRO A 86 -22.38 -4.10 3.15
N HIS A 87 -22.29 -5.36 3.58
CA HIS A 87 -21.57 -5.77 4.78
C HIS A 87 -20.08 -6.04 4.55
N CYS A 88 -19.60 -5.97 3.30
CA CYS A 88 -18.21 -6.25 2.98
C CYS A 88 -17.28 -5.17 3.56
N ARG A 89 -16.17 -5.60 4.18
CA ARG A 89 -15.14 -4.68 4.67
C ARG A 89 -14.13 -4.38 3.57
N ILE A 90 -13.92 -3.09 3.29
CA ILE A 90 -12.91 -2.64 2.33
C ILE A 90 -11.60 -2.35 3.05
N ILE A 91 -10.52 -2.93 2.53
CA ILE A 91 -9.15 -2.80 3.02
C ILE A 91 -8.28 -2.33 1.86
N LEU A 92 -7.30 -1.48 2.16
CA LEU A 92 -6.37 -1.00 1.14
C LEU A 92 -5.17 -1.94 1.03
N CYS A 93 -4.75 -2.23 -0.20
CA CYS A 93 -3.55 -3.00 -0.47
C CYS A 93 -2.31 -2.26 0.06
N SER A 94 -1.60 -2.89 0.99
CA SER A 94 -0.41 -2.32 1.62
C SER A 94 0.73 -2.11 0.62
N GLY A 95 0.83 -2.99 -0.37
CA GLY A 95 1.81 -2.87 -1.47
C GLY A 95 1.57 -1.61 -2.30
N HIS A 96 0.32 -1.31 -2.64
CA HIS A 96 -0.04 -0.11 -3.38
C HIS A 96 0.09 1.15 -2.55
N ILE A 97 -0.26 1.11 -1.27
CA ILE A 97 0.01 2.23 -0.37
C ILE A 97 1.53 2.51 -0.31
N ALA A 98 2.37 1.49 -0.20
CA ALA A 98 3.82 1.66 -0.19
C ALA A 98 4.36 2.26 -1.51
N ARG A 99 3.86 1.79 -2.66
CA ARG A 99 4.19 2.34 -3.99
C ARG A 99 3.69 3.77 -4.15
N ASN A 100 2.50 4.07 -3.64
CA ASN A 100 1.94 5.40 -3.69
C ASN A 100 2.70 6.34 -2.76
N HIS A 101 3.13 5.89 -1.58
CA HIS A 101 4.00 6.64 -0.70
C HIS A 101 5.30 7.04 -1.43
N GLU A 102 5.94 6.11 -2.15
CA GLU A 102 7.10 6.41 -3.01
C GLU A 102 6.80 7.48 -4.07
N LYS A 103 5.70 7.33 -4.83
CA LYS A 103 5.30 8.26 -5.89
C LYS A 103 4.94 9.66 -5.37
N HIS A 104 4.28 9.73 -4.21
CA HIS A 104 3.84 11.00 -3.62
C HIS A 104 5.03 11.82 -3.12
N LEU A 105 6.06 11.20 -2.54
CA LEU A 105 7.25 11.91 -2.06
C LEU A 105 7.98 12.65 -3.20
N LYS A 106 7.99 12.09 -4.41
CA LYS A 106 8.63 12.71 -5.58
C LYS A 106 7.84 13.86 -6.20
N SER A 107 6.52 13.91 -6.02
CA SER A 107 5.62 14.76 -6.82
C SER A 107 4.89 15.86 -6.05
N GLN A 108 4.99 15.89 -4.71
CA GLN A 108 4.04 16.64 -3.87
C GLN A 108 4.64 17.76 -3.01
N ILE A 109 5.94 18.09 -3.09
CA ILE A 109 6.51 19.23 -2.34
C ILE A 109 5.70 20.51 -2.56
N LYS A 110 5.37 20.83 -3.83
CA LYS A 110 4.54 22.00 -4.19
C LYS A 110 3.07 21.87 -3.79
N LYS A 111 2.55 20.64 -3.62
CA LYS A 111 1.18 20.39 -3.18
C LYS A 111 1.03 20.49 -1.67
N PHE A 112 2.03 20.06 -0.89
CA PHE A 112 2.03 20.23 0.56
C PHE A 112 1.95 21.70 0.95
N GLN A 113 2.64 22.61 0.23
CA GLN A 113 2.53 24.06 0.46
C GLN A 113 1.09 24.60 0.27
N LYS A 114 0.28 23.98 -0.60
CA LYS A 114 -1.12 24.40 -0.81
C LYS A 114 -2.06 23.83 0.25
N THR A 115 -1.81 22.61 0.72
CA THR A 115 -2.71 21.89 1.64
C THR A 115 -2.36 22.11 3.11
N TYR A 116 -1.09 22.40 3.41
CA TYR A 116 -0.56 22.60 4.77
C TYR A 116 0.18 23.94 4.81
N PRO A 117 -0.51 25.06 5.06
CA PRO A 117 0.09 26.40 5.04
C PRO A 117 1.30 26.54 5.99
N ASP A 118 1.31 25.81 7.10
CA ASP A 118 2.39 25.79 8.09
C ASP A 118 3.72 25.27 7.50
N ILE A 119 3.69 24.48 6.42
CA ILE A 119 4.93 24.07 5.76
C ILE A 119 5.59 25.25 5.03
N ALA A 120 4.83 26.28 4.66
CA ALA A 120 5.33 27.47 3.98
C ALA A 120 6.15 28.37 4.92
N THR A 121 5.98 28.24 6.24
CA THR A 121 6.78 28.97 7.23
C THR A 121 8.15 28.33 7.47
N VAL A 122 8.37 27.10 7.00
CA VAL A 122 9.63 26.37 7.13
C VAL A 122 10.48 26.55 5.87
N LYS A 123 11.70 27.06 6.02
CA LYS A 123 12.61 27.27 4.88
C LYS A 123 13.29 25.96 4.46
N CYS A 124 13.35 25.73 3.15
CA CYS A 124 14.17 24.67 2.58
C CYS A 124 15.63 25.15 2.48
N HIS A 125 16.56 24.36 2.99
CA HIS A 125 18.01 24.66 2.95
C HIS A 125 18.76 23.82 1.91
N CYS A 126 18.06 23.02 1.10
CA CYS A 126 18.68 22.27 0.03
C CYS A 126 19.02 23.19 -1.15
N ILE A 127 20.16 22.95 -1.79
CA ILE A 127 20.52 23.61 -3.06
C ILE A 127 19.47 23.25 -4.12
N LYS A 128 19.24 24.20 -5.05
CA LYS A 128 18.16 24.36 -6.06
C LYS A 128 17.78 23.16 -6.97
N ASP A 129 18.11 21.92 -6.65
CA ASP A 129 17.49 20.79 -7.33
C ASP A 129 16.13 20.52 -6.69
N ASP A 130 15.09 20.34 -7.50
CA ASP A 130 13.66 20.17 -7.11
C ASP A 130 13.40 19.04 -6.08
N ILE A 131 14.43 18.26 -5.74
CA ILE A 131 14.37 17.02 -4.96
C ILE A 131 15.06 17.15 -3.58
N GLY A 132 16.04 18.04 -3.41
CA GLY A 132 16.75 18.24 -2.14
C GLY A 132 17.17 16.95 -1.40
N CYS A 133 16.81 16.83 -0.12
CA CYS A 133 17.09 15.62 0.68
C CYS A 133 16.22 14.39 0.29
N PHE A 134 15.20 14.54 -0.55
CA PHE A 134 14.38 13.43 -1.08
C PHE A 134 15.03 12.72 -2.26
N THR A 135 16.34 12.46 -2.16
CA THR A 135 17.09 11.70 -3.18
C THR A 135 16.40 10.37 -3.50
N ASN A 136 16.64 9.82 -4.69
CA ASN A 136 16.11 8.49 -5.04
C ASN A 136 16.47 7.41 -3.98
N SER A 137 17.66 7.53 -3.37
CA SER A 137 18.10 6.68 -2.27
C SER A 137 17.23 6.84 -1.01
N PHE A 138 16.88 8.08 -0.64
CA PHE A 138 15.95 8.35 0.45
C PHE A 138 14.58 7.74 0.15
N VAL A 139 13.99 8.06 -1.01
CA VAL A 139 12.63 7.58 -1.36
C VAL A 139 12.58 6.04 -1.38
N LYS A 140 13.62 5.38 -1.91
CA LYS A 140 13.73 3.92 -1.86
C LYS A 140 13.81 3.40 -0.42
N SER A 141 14.56 4.07 0.45
CA SER A 141 14.69 3.72 1.87
C SER A 141 13.37 3.91 2.62
N ALA A 142 12.67 5.02 2.38
CA ALA A 142 11.34 5.29 2.94
C ALA A 142 10.34 4.19 2.57
N ARG A 143 10.33 3.74 1.31
CA ARG A 143 9.49 2.61 0.87
C ARG A 143 9.86 1.30 1.58
N ILE A 144 11.15 0.98 1.69
CA ILE A 144 11.62 -0.23 2.37
C ILE A 144 11.22 -0.21 3.84
N ASN A 145 11.44 0.92 4.52
CA ASN A 145 11.07 1.11 5.93
C ASN A 145 9.56 0.98 6.11
N PHE A 146 8.76 1.58 5.21
CA PHE A 146 7.31 1.41 5.21
C PHE A 146 6.91 -0.07 5.10
N SER A 147 7.43 -0.79 4.11
CA SER A 147 7.18 -2.23 3.96
C SER A 147 7.63 -3.04 5.18
N ALA A 148 8.72 -2.65 5.84
CA ALA A 148 9.19 -3.32 7.05
C ALA A 148 8.26 -3.08 8.24
N ILE A 149 7.73 -1.85 8.42
CA ILE A 149 6.72 -1.56 9.44
C ILE A 149 5.50 -2.43 9.20
N VAL A 150 4.93 -2.38 8.00
CA VAL A 150 3.74 -3.14 7.62
C VAL A 150 3.89 -4.64 7.92
N LYS A 151 5.05 -5.23 7.63
CA LYS A 151 5.31 -6.65 7.91
C LYS A 151 5.49 -6.98 9.39
N SER A 152 5.93 -6.01 10.19
CA SER A 152 6.36 -6.24 11.57
C SER A 152 5.29 -5.95 12.62
N VAL A 153 4.15 -5.40 12.23
CA VAL A 153 3.05 -5.00 13.13
C VAL A 153 1.94 -6.05 13.23
N GLY A 154 1.93 -7.06 12.36
CA GLY A 154 0.90 -8.09 12.36
C GLY A 154 -0.50 -7.48 12.18
N CYS A 155 -1.37 -7.67 13.18
CA CYS A 155 -2.74 -7.13 13.21
C CYS A 155 -2.87 -5.84 14.05
N ASP A 156 -1.76 -5.29 14.56
CA ASP A 156 -1.77 -4.13 15.44
C ASP A 156 -1.71 -2.82 14.62
N GLN A 157 -2.89 -2.22 14.44
CA GLN A 157 -3.06 -0.94 13.76
C GLN A 157 -2.39 0.21 14.53
N GLN A 158 -2.38 0.18 15.86
CA GLN A 158 -1.76 1.26 16.65
C GLN A 158 -0.24 1.17 16.55
N ALA A 159 0.34 -0.04 16.61
CA ALA A 159 1.75 -0.24 16.37
C ALA A 159 2.17 0.20 14.96
N PHE A 160 1.31 0.05 13.94
CA PHE A 160 1.57 0.63 12.61
C PHE A 160 1.67 2.15 12.64
N ILE A 161 0.72 2.81 13.30
CA ILE A 161 0.68 4.27 13.45
C ILE A 161 1.93 4.76 14.19
N ASP A 162 2.19 4.21 15.37
CA ASP A 162 3.31 4.63 16.24
C ASP A 162 4.67 4.44 15.57
N ARG A 163 4.81 3.33 14.82
CA ARG A 163 6.03 3.03 14.07
C ARG A 163 6.22 3.96 12.88
N LEU A 164 5.14 4.34 12.19
CA LEU A 164 5.23 5.27 11.07
C LEU A 164 5.48 6.72 11.55
N HIS A 165 4.88 7.12 12.67
CA HIS A 165 5.22 8.37 13.36
C HIS A 165 6.69 8.39 13.75
N SER A 166 7.18 7.33 14.39
CA SER A 166 8.58 7.22 14.82
C SER A 166 9.56 7.20 13.64
N LEU A 167 9.15 6.61 12.50
CA LEU A 167 9.93 6.65 11.26
C LEU A 167 10.19 8.09 10.81
N ALA A 168 9.14 8.89 10.71
CA ALA A 168 9.21 10.23 10.15
C ALA A 168 9.82 11.23 11.14
N LYS A 169 9.38 11.18 12.40
CA LYS A 169 9.77 12.12 13.44
C LYS A 169 11.22 11.93 13.91
N TYR A 170 11.69 10.68 13.97
CA TYR A 170 12.98 10.35 14.57
C TYR A 170 13.94 9.65 13.60
N HIS A 171 13.60 8.45 13.10
CA HIS A 171 14.55 7.62 12.35
C HIS A 171 15.07 8.29 11.06
N ALA A 172 14.18 8.93 10.30
CA ALA A 172 14.53 9.67 9.08
C ALA A 172 15.47 10.86 9.33
N LYS A 173 15.49 11.37 10.56
CA LYS A 173 16.35 12.48 11.02
C LYS A 173 17.60 11.99 11.76
N ASN A 174 17.88 10.68 11.72
CA ASN A 174 18.98 10.04 12.44
C ASN A 174 18.87 10.18 13.98
N VAL A 175 17.66 10.32 14.51
CA VAL A 175 17.39 10.31 15.95
C VAL A 175 16.96 8.92 16.36
N HIS A 176 17.78 8.23 17.17
CA HIS A 176 17.56 6.82 17.50
C HIS A 176 17.17 6.56 18.96
N LYS A 177 17.22 7.60 19.80
CA LYS A 177 16.70 7.62 21.18
C LYS A 177 15.92 8.91 21.35
N TRP A 178 14.78 8.83 22.03
CA TRP A 178 13.93 9.97 22.34
C TRP A 178 13.19 9.71 23.65
N ASP A 179 12.50 10.72 24.17
CA ASP A 179 11.72 10.56 25.39
C ASP A 179 10.61 9.52 25.18
N GLY A 180 10.56 8.53 26.08
CA GLY A 180 9.62 7.42 25.98
C GLY A 180 9.93 6.35 24.92
N GLY A 181 11.11 6.34 24.25
CA GLY A 181 11.38 5.29 23.27
C GLY A 181 12.77 5.26 22.59
N LYS A 182 12.95 4.25 21.74
CA LYS A 182 14.14 4.08 20.90
C LYS A 182 13.77 3.51 19.52
N CYS A 183 14.70 3.63 18.58
CA CYS A 183 14.56 3.09 17.24
C CYS A 183 14.27 1.58 17.28
N PHE A 184 13.24 1.15 16.55
CA PHE A 184 12.84 -0.26 16.43
C PHE A 184 13.29 -0.90 15.11
N PHE A 185 13.89 -0.11 14.21
CA PHE A 185 14.34 -0.60 12.89
C PHE A 185 15.67 -1.36 12.97
N HIS A 186 16.48 -1.07 13.97
CA HIS A 186 17.82 -1.62 14.14
C HIS A 186 18.28 -1.43 15.59
N ASP A 187 19.31 -2.18 15.96
CA ASP A 187 20.04 -1.95 17.21
C ASP A 187 20.73 -0.59 17.20
N LEU A 188 20.87 0.00 18.38
CA LEU A 188 21.47 1.32 18.56
C LEU A 188 22.98 1.32 18.32
N THR A 189 23.61 0.16 18.59
CA THR A 189 25.02 -0.09 18.38
C THR A 189 25.15 -1.11 17.28
N VAL A 190 26.03 -0.85 16.31
CA VAL A 190 26.37 -1.76 15.22
C VAL A 190 27.86 -2.06 15.20
N CYS A 191 28.25 -3.15 14.53
CA CYS A 191 29.66 -3.47 14.36
C CYS A 191 30.41 -2.32 13.67
N ASP A 192 31.53 -1.90 14.25
CA ASP A 192 32.34 -0.85 13.67
C ASP A 192 32.99 -1.31 12.34
N PHE A 193 33.50 -2.53 12.33
CA PHE A 193 34.21 -3.14 11.20
C PHE A 193 33.30 -3.84 10.18
N GLY A 194 31.99 -3.94 10.44
CA GLY A 194 31.04 -4.69 9.60
C GLY A 194 31.25 -6.21 9.58
N LYS A 195 32.05 -6.77 10.50
CA LYS A 195 32.38 -8.20 10.56
C LYS A 195 31.59 -9.00 11.60
N CYS A 196 31.07 -8.35 12.63
CA CYS A 196 30.29 -9.04 13.67
C CYS A 196 28.88 -9.37 13.16
N LYS A 197 28.28 -10.44 13.70
CA LYS A 197 26.86 -10.74 13.49
C LYS A 197 26.02 -9.69 14.23
N LYS A 198 24.83 -9.37 13.70
CA LYS A 198 23.95 -8.34 14.28
C LYS A 198 23.60 -8.60 15.75
N SER A 199 23.35 -9.87 16.11
CA SER A 199 23.00 -10.29 17.46
C SER A 199 24.20 -10.54 18.38
N ASP A 200 25.43 -10.43 17.87
CA ASP A 200 26.64 -10.82 18.59
C ASP A 200 27.80 -9.91 18.19
N ILE A 201 27.76 -8.70 18.74
CA ILE A 201 28.76 -7.65 18.52
C ILE A 201 29.91 -7.88 19.50
N THR A 202 30.99 -8.48 19.01
CA THR A 202 32.21 -8.76 19.81
C THR A 202 33.23 -7.62 19.79
N CYS A 203 33.04 -6.60 18.94
CA CYS A 203 33.88 -5.40 18.89
C CYS A 203 33.32 -4.28 19.79
N GLN A 204 34.06 -3.18 19.96
CA GLN A 204 33.57 -1.98 20.67
C GLN A 204 32.24 -1.45 20.08
N GLY A 205 32.02 -1.65 18.77
CA GLY A 205 30.84 -1.17 18.07
C GLY A 205 30.85 0.35 17.88
N LYS A 206 29.87 0.84 17.13
CA LYS A 206 29.61 2.27 16.94
C LYS A 206 28.11 2.57 16.95
N PRO A 207 27.69 3.80 17.29
CA PRO A 207 26.31 4.20 17.12
C PRO A 207 25.84 4.02 15.67
N TYR A 208 24.63 3.50 15.48
CA TYR A 208 24.03 3.44 14.15
C TYR A 208 23.82 4.85 13.61
N ILE A 209 24.10 5.03 12.32
CA ILE A 209 23.80 6.24 11.57
C ILE A 209 22.91 5.89 10.38
N THR A 210 21.77 6.57 10.28
CA THR A 210 20.87 6.51 9.13
C THR A 210 21.61 7.01 7.89
N LYS A 211 21.63 6.22 6.82
CA LYS A 211 22.39 6.56 5.60
C LYS A 211 21.81 7.75 4.84
N ASN A 212 20.50 7.79 4.68
CA ASN A 212 19.79 8.82 3.92
C ASN A 212 19.02 9.73 4.89
N VAL A 213 19.72 10.67 5.51
CA VAL A 213 19.15 11.54 6.56
C VAL A 213 18.43 12.75 5.96
N LEU A 214 17.26 13.09 6.52
CA LEU A 214 16.57 14.35 6.26
C LEU A 214 17.09 15.46 7.18
N ASN A 215 18.16 16.13 6.77
CA ASN A 215 18.71 17.25 7.54
C ASN A 215 17.98 18.58 7.28
N CYS A 216 17.20 18.68 6.20
CA CYS A 216 16.43 19.87 5.88
C CYS A 216 15.13 19.90 6.70
N PRO A 217 14.85 20.96 7.50
CA PRO A 217 13.62 21.07 8.29
C PRO A 217 12.36 20.98 7.42
N PHE A 218 12.38 21.60 6.23
CA PHE A 218 11.27 21.56 5.29
C PHE A 218 10.98 20.14 4.79
N HIS A 219 12.00 19.39 4.34
CA HIS A 219 11.81 18.02 3.86
C HIS A 219 11.47 17.05 5.00
N SER A 220 11.99 17.28 6.20
CA SER A 220 11.58 16.56 7.41
C SER A 220 10.09 16.70 7.67
N LEU A 221 9.59 17.94 7.73
CA LEU A 221 8.17 18.21 7.94
C LEU A 221 7.31 17.68 6.79
N ALA A 222 7.76 17.81 5.54
CA ALA A 222 7.08 17.24 4.38
C ALA A 222 6.95 15.72 4.49
N TYR A 223 7.99 15.03 4.99
CA TYR A 223 7.95 13.58 5.17
C TYR A 223 7.02 13.15 6.29
N GLU A 224 6.99 13.90 7.40
CA GLU A 224 6.01 13.71 8.48
C GLU A 224 4.58 13.84 7.95
N ILE A 225 4.26 14.92 7.25
CA ILE A 225 2.94 15.13 6.63
C ILE A 225 2.58 14.00 5.65
N ALA A 226 3.55 13.53 4.85
CA ALA A 226 3.32 12.41 3.94
C ALA A 226 2.98 11.12 4.69
N CYS A 227 3.61 10.87 5.83
CA CYS A 227 3.30 9.74 6.71
C CYS A 227 1.93 9.91 7.38
N GLU A 228 1.59 11.11 7.88
CA GLU A 228 0.26 11.40 8.44
C GLU A 228 -0.86 11.20 7.41
N THR A 229 -0.63 11.59 6.16
CA THR A 229 -1.60 11.38 5.08
C THR A 229 -1.86 9.90 4.85
N VAL A 230 -0.84 9.05 5.00
CA VAL A 230 -1.00 7.59 4.92
C VAL A 230 -1.75 7.06 6.16
N ILE A 231 -1.42 7.55 7.35
CA ILE A 231 -2.09 7.18 8.62
C ILE A 231 -3.57 7.54 8.59
N ALA A 232 -3.92 8.76 8.17
CA ALA A 232 -5.29 9.23 8.04
C ALA A 232 -6.11 8.38 7.05
N LYS A 233 -5.45 7.83 6.02
CA LYS A 233 -6.06 6.90 5.06
C LYS A 233 -5.99 5.44 5.50
N SER A 234 -5.31 5.12 6.60
CA SER A 234 -4.91 3.75 6.90
C SER A 234 -6.10 2.90 7.36
N LYS A 235 -6.73 2.25 6.40
CA LYS A 235 -7.43 0.97 6.55
C LYS A 235 -6.50 -0.18 6.13
N THR A 236 -5.23 -0.07 6.51
CA THR A 236 -4.12 -0.85 5.94
C THR A 236 -3.86 -2.14 6.73
N ILE A 237 -4.11 -2.12 8.04
CA ILE A 237 -3.97 -3.28 8.92
C ILE A 237 -5.37 -3.76 9.33
N HIS A 238 -5.75 -4.97 8.87
CA HIS A 238 -6.96 -5.62 9.34
C HIS A 238 -6.77 -6.16 10.76
N LYS A 239 -7.79 -6.05 11.60
CA LYS A 239 -7.75 -6.54 12.99
C LYS A 239 -7.50 -8.04 13.12
N GLU A 240 -7.83 -8.83 12.09
CA GLU A 240 -7.69 -10.29 12.10
C GLU A 240 -6.72 -10.82 11.03
N LEU A 241 -6.58 -10.11 9.91
CA LEU A 241 -5.75 -10.55 8.78
C LEU A 241 -4.41 -9.82 8.72
N GLY A 242 -4.25 -8.77 9.51
CA GLY A 242 -3.12 -7.87 9.43
C GLY A 242 -3.02 -7.19 8.07
N CYS A 243 -1.80 -7.10 7.57
CA CYS A 243 -1.51 -6.49 6.29
C CYS A 243 -2.03 -7.34 5.11
N CYS A 244 -2.88 -6.76 4.27
CA CYS A 244 -3.29 -7.35 2.99
C CYS A 244 -2.41 -6.86 1.82
N HIS A 245 -1.97 -7.78 0.97
CA HIS A 245 -1.29 -7.48 -0.30
C HIS A 245 -2.04 -8.15 -1.45
N THR A 246 -2.18 -7.43 -2.56
CA THR A 246 -2.47 -7.99 -3.88
C THR A 246 -1.13 -8.23 -4.57
N SER A 247 -0.93 -9.37 -5.24
CA SER A 247 0.33 -9.65 -5.93
C SER A 247 0.52 -8.74 -7.15
N VAL A 248 1.72 -8.69 -7.72
CA VAL A 248 2.06 -7.69 -8.77
C VAL A 248 1.32 -7.94 -10.09
N ILE A 249 0.98 -9.19 -10.40
CA ILE A 249 0.13 -9.53 -11.56
C ILE A 249 -1.33 -9.11 -11.30
N GLU A 250 -1.69 -8.94 -10.03
CA GLU A 250 -2.99 -8.54 -9.51
C GLU A 250 -3.04 -7.03 -9.21
N SER A 251 -1.93 -6.32 -9.40
CA SER A 251 -1.82 -4.90 -9.07
C SER A 251 -2.49 -3.96 -10.07
N SER A 252 -3.21 -4.55 -11.02
CA SER A 252 -4.15 -3.88 -11.90
C SER A 252 -5.62 -4.18 -11.54
N GLN A 253 -5.93 -5.15 -10.65
CA GLN A 253 -7.27 -5.71 -10.51
C GLN A 253 -7.59 -6.23 -9.11
N CYS A 254 -8.78 -5.90 -8.62
CA CYS A 254 -9.25 -6.15 -7.25
C CYS A 254 -9.19 -7.62 -6.80
N ILE A 255 -8.81 -7.86 -5.54
CA ILE A 255 -8.87 -9.18 -4.89
C ILE A 255 -10.02 -9.22 -3.89
N ALA A 256 -10.86 -10.24 -4.00
CA ALA A 256 -11.86 -10.60 -2.99
C ALA A 256 -11.39 -11.84 -2.21
N ALA A 257 -11.28 -11.73 -0.89
CA ALA A 257 -11.06 -12.90 -0.03
C ALA A 257 -12.42 -13.52 0.30
N VAL A 258 -12.65 -14.75 -0.17
CA VAL A 258 -13.90 -15.50 0.09
C VAL A 258 -13.61 -16.61 1.09
N GLN A 259 -14.23 -16.55 2.27
CA GLN A 259 -14.23 -17.68 3.19
C GLN A 259 -15.32 -18.68 2.79
N ASN A 260 -14.90 -19.87 2.38
CA ASN A 260 -15.79 -21.00 2.12
C ASN A 260 -16.22 -21.59 3.47
N LYS A 261 -17.40 -21.24 3.99
CA LYS A 261 -17.98 -21.94 5.15
C LYS A 261 -18.43 -23.34 4.72
N LYS A 262 -17.53 -24.31 4.79
CA LYS A 262 -17.88 -25.67 5.23
C LYS A 262 -17.32 -25.88 6.64
N PHE A 263 -17.85 -25.13 7.60
CA PHE A 263 -17.82 -25.62 8.98
C PHE A 263 -18.87 -26.73 9.06
N LYS A 264 -18.42 -27.99 8.95
CA LYS A 264 -19.18 -29.09 9.50
C LYS A 264 -19.12 -28.95 11.01
N SER A 265 -20.28 -28.76 11.63
CA SER A 265 -20.50 -29.12 13.02
C SER A 265 -20.38 -30.65 13.14
N SER A 266 -19.23 -31.16 13.59
CA SER A 266 -19.08 -32.46 14.27
C SER A 266 -17.60 -32.70 14.62
N GLU A 267 -17.35 -32.90 15.92
CA GLU A 267 -16.27 -33.75 16.48
C GLU A 267 -14.80 -33.33 16.29
N PHE A 268 -14.28 -32.56 17.24
CA PHE A 268 -13.28 -32.94 18.27
C PHE A 268 -12.62 -31.68 18.86
#